data_AF-A0A432S044-F1
#
_entry.id   AF-A0A432S044-F1
#
_cell.length_a   1.000
_cell.length_b   1.000
_cell.length_c   1.000
_cell.angle_alpha   90.00
_cell.angle_beta   90.00
_cell.angle_gamma   90.00
#
_symmetry.space_group_name_H-M   'P 1'
#
loop_
_entity.id
_entity.type
_entity.pdbx_description
1 polymer ?
#
loop_
_entity_poly.entity_id
_entity_poly.type
_entity_poly.pdbx_seq_one_letter_code
_entity_poly.pdbx_strand_id
1 'polypeptide(L)'
;MGVKNIERMIEERLKENPVNIDELELEEKVVEIRRTTRVVEGGRRFSFSTLAIVGDKNGHVGFGHGKANEVPQSIAKAIADAKKHIIKVPLIEGTIPHDVIGRYESAVILLKPARRGTGVVAGGPVRPVLEMLGVSDILSKIIGRTTNPNNVVRAVFDALLQIRSPEEVAKVRGVEEDKLLKNYKIYANSPVVK
;
A
#
# COMPACT_ATOMS: atom_id res chain seq x y z
N MET A 1 -15.46 13.18 -13.04
CA MET A 1 -15.01 12.76 -11.69
C MET A 1 -13.51 13.03 -11.63
N GLY A 2 -13.07 13.94 -10.76
CA GLY A 2 -11.64 14.30 -10.66
C GLY A 2 -10.80 13.11 -10.21
N VAL A 3 -9.60 12.98 -10.77
CA VAL A 3 -8.64 11.96 -10.33
C VAL A 3 -8.27 12.28 -8.87
N LYS A 4 -8.40 11.29 -7.98
CA LYS A 4 -7.96 11.44 -6.59
C LYS A 4 -6.44 11.68 -6.57
N ASN A 5 -6.01 12.75 -5.93
CA ASN A 5 -4.59 12.99 -5.66
C ASN A 5 -4.20 12.26 -4.38
N ILE A 6 -3.68 11.05 -4.52
CA ILE A 6 -3.25 10.20 -3.39
C ILE A 6 -2.15 10.88 -2.58
N GLU A 7 -1.20 11.54 -3.26
CA GLU A 7 -0.09 12.24 -2.60
C GLU A 7 -0.60 13.29 -1.59
N ARG A 8 -1.62 14.06 -1.98
CA ARG A 8 -2.27 15.03 -1.07
C ARG A 8 -2.97 14.34 0.11
N MET A 9 -3.63 13.21 -0.11
CA MET A 9 -4.27 12.45 0.97
C MET A 9 -3.23 11.90 1.95
N ILE A 10 -2.07 11.47 1.45
CA ILE A 10 -0.95 11.02 2.28
C ILE A 10 -0.39 12.19 3.10
N GLU A 11 -0.19 13.36 2.51
CA GLU A 11 0.25 14.56 3.24
C GLU A 11 -0.72 14.96 4.34
N GLU A 12 -2.04 14.90 4.07
CA GLU A 12 -3.07 15.16 5.08
C GLU A 12 -3.00 14.15 6.23
N ARG A 13 -2.80 12.86 5.92
CA ARG A 13 -2.66 11.81 6.94
C ARG A 13 -1.37 11.92 7.76
N LEU A 14 -0.27 12.32 7.13
CA LEU A 14 1.03 12.56 7.78
C LEU A 14 0.98 13.75 8.74
N LYS A 15 0.16 14.76 8.46
CA LYS A 15 -0.09 15.86 9.41
C LYS A 15 -0.84 15.40 10.65
N GLU A 16 -1.78 14.46 10.50
CA GLU A 16 -2.52 13.88 11.63
C GLU A 16 -1.65 12.94 12.47
N ASN A 17 -0.82 12.12 11.81
CA ASN A 17 0.05 11.14 12.45
C ASN A 17 1.48 11.25 11.90
N PRO A 18 2.36 12.05 12.53
CA PRO A 18 3.74 12.16 12.12
C PRO A 18 4.49 10.85 12.38
N VAL A 19 5.23 10.38 11.37
CA VAL A 19 6.06 9.18 11.45
C VAL A 19 7.52 9.61 11.47
N ASN A 20 8.28 9.19 12.49
CA ASN A 20 9.72 9.44 12.54
C ASN A 20 10.45 8.36 11.73
N ILE A 21 11.12 8.78 10.66
CA ILE A 21 11.76 7.86 9.71
C ILE A 21 13.03 7.24 10.30
N ASP A 22 13.75 7.99 11.15
CA ASP A 22 15.06 7.58 11.67
C ASP A 22 14.96 6.45 12.72
N GLU A 23 13.78 6.28 13.31
CA GLU A 23 13.51 5.22 14.29
C GLU A 23 13.03 3.91 13.65
N LEU A 24 12.75 3.92 12.33
CA LEU A 24 12.18 2.77 11.62
C LEU A 24 13.26 1.97 10.88
N GLU A 25 13.23 0.65 11.08
CA GLU A 25 13.99 -0.31 10.28
C GLU A 25 13.30 -0.54 8.94
N LEU A 26 13.63 0.31 7.96
CA LEU A 26 12.99 0.28 6.65
C LEU A 26 13.67 -0.72 5.70
N GLU A 27 12.90 -1.68 5.21
CA GLU A 27 13.25 -2.53 4.08
C GLU A 27 12.74 -1.91 2.76
N GLU A 28 13.44 -2.21 1.67
CA GLU A 28 13.13 -1.70 0.33
C GLU A 28 12.88 -2.84 -0.65
N LYS A 29 11.87 -2.65 -1.51
CA LYS A 29 11.53 -3.62 -2.56
C LYS A 29 11.18 -2.90 -3.87
N VAL A 30 11.89 -3.27 -4.93
CA VAL A 30 11.63 -2.76 -6.28
C VAL A 30 10.49 -3.55 -6.91
N VAL A 31 9.46 -2.87 -7.38
CA VAL A 31 8.30 -3.50 -8.04
C VAL A 31 8.53 -3.63 -9.53
N GLU A 32 8.97 -2.54 -10.16
CA GLU A 32 9.09 -2.46 -11.60
C GLU A 32 10.20 -1.48 -12.00
N ILE A 33 10.99 -1.88 -13.00
CA ILE A 33 11.95 -1.02 -13.68
C ILE A 33 11.56 -0.99 -15.16
N ARG A 34 11.34 0.21 -15.69
CA ARG A 34 11.00 0.47 -17.09
C ARG A 34 12.10 1.25 -17.77
N ARG A 35 12.50 0.84 -18.97
CA ARG A 35 13.30 1.67 -19.87
C ARG A 35 12.37 2.54 -20.72
N THR A 36 12.36 3.83 -20.42
CA THR A 36 11.65 4.86 -21.21
C THR A 36 12.59 5.48 -22.25
N THR A 37 12.04 5.97 -23.35
CA THR A 37 12.83 6.50 -24.48
C THR A 37 12.25 7.83 -24.94
N ARG A 38 13.11 8.84 -25.15
CA ARG A 38 12.79 10.06 -25.87
C ARG A 38 13.51 10.06 -27.22
N VAL A 39 12.76 10.19 -28.31
CA VAL A 39 13.32 10.30 -29.66
C VAL A 39 13.79 11.75 -29.89
N VAL A 40 14.96 11.91 -30.51
CA VAL A 40 15.58 13.19 -30.87
C VAL A 40 16.14 13.08 -32.30
N GLU A 41 16.46 14.21 -32.94
CA GLU A 41 16.93 14.25 -34.34
C GLU A 41 18.16 13.35 -34.60
N GLY A 42 19.05 13.21 -33.60
CA GLY A 42 20.25 12.36 -33.68
C GLY A 42 20.11 10.95 -33.08
N GLY A 43 18.91 10.49 -32.73
CA GLY A 43 18.69 9.13 -32.22
C GLY A 43 17.70 9.01 -31.06
N ARG A 44 18.01 8.18 -30.07
CA ARG A 44 17.13 7.88 -28.94
C ARG A 44 17.87 8.06 -27.62
N ARG A 45 17.34 8.92 -26.74
CA ARG A 45 17.80 9.06 -25.35
C ARG A 45 17.01 8.11 -24.47
N PHE A 46 17.70 7.18 -23.81
CA PHE A 46 17.10 6.25 -22.86
C PHE A 46 17.14 6.82 -21.44
N SER A 47 16.11 6.52 -20.66
CA SER A 47 16.06 6.77 -19.22
C SER A 47 15.34 5.62 -18.53
N PHE A 48 15.76 5.29 -17.32
CA PHE A 48 15.12 4.28 -16.49
C PHE A 48 14.15 4.93 -15.51
N SER A 49 12.98 4.32 -15.38
CA SER A 49 11.90 4.72 -14.50
C SER A 49 11.59 3.55 -13.59
N THR A 50 11.62 3.78 -12.28
CA THR A 50 11.57 2.73 -11.26
C THR A 50 10.47 3.04 -10.26
N LEU A 51 9.69 2.02 -9.92
CA LEU A 51 8.70 2.04 -8.86
C LEU A 51 9.23 1.21 -7.69
N ALA A 52 9.40 1.85 -6.54
CA ALA A 52 9.89 1.20 -5.32
C ALA A 52 8.87 1.34 -4.20
N ILE A 53 8.89 0.36 -3.30
CA ILE A 53 8.12 0.33 -2.06
C ILE A 53 9.12 0.24 -0.92
N VAL A 54 8.83 0.94 0.17
CA VAL A 54 9.59 0.92 1.40
C VAL A 54 8.62 0.59 2.54
N GLY A 55 9.04 -0.20 3.52
CA GLY A 55 8.22 -0.52 4.69
C GLY A 55 9.00 -1.23 5.78
N ASP A 56 8.43 -1.29 6.98
CA ASP A 56 9.07 -1.82 8.19
C ASP A 56 8.51 -3.18 8.63
N LYS A 57 7.60 -3.77 7.84
CA LYS A 57 6.83 -4.97 8.17
C LYS A 57 6.04 -4.88 9.49
N ASN A 58 5.81 -3.68 10.01
CA ASN A 58 5.12 -3.45 11.27
C ASN A 58 4.03 -2.37 11.14
N GLY A 59 3.38 -2.33 9.97
CA GLY A 59 2.27 -1.43 9.70
C GLY A 59 2.67 -0.10 9.06
N HIS A 60 3.94 0.13 8.71
CA HIS A 60 4.36 1.29 7.93
C HIS A 60 4.75 0.91 6.51
N VAL A 61 4.23 1.66 5.53
CA VAL A 61 4.54 1.43 4.12
C VAL A 61 4.50 2.74 3.33
N GLY A 62 5.40 2.88 2.37
CA GLY A 62 5.47 4.01 1.44
C GLY A 62 5.79 3.53 0.03
N PHE A 63 5.42 4.31 -0.98
CA PHE A 63 5.80 4.05 -2.36
C PHE A 63 6.41 5.30 -2.98
N GLY A 64 7.29 5.11 -3.96
CA GLY A 64 7.98 6.22 -4.60
C GLY A 64 8.33 5.92 -6.04
N HIS A 65 8.48 7.00 -6.81
CA HIS A 65 8.85 6.94 -8.21
C HIS A 65 10.20 7.61 -8.46
N GLY A 66 11.07 6.94 -9.19
CA GLY A 66 12.40 7.45 -9.52
C GLY A 66 12.66 7.40 -11.02
N LYS A 67 13.21 8.47 -11.58
CA LYS A 67 13.68 8.49 -12.97
C LYS A 67 15.11 9.01 -13.08
N ALA A 68 15.96 8.28 -13.79
CA ALA A 68 17.35 8.64 -14.04
C ALA A 68 17.86 8.05 -15.36
N ASN A 69 19.09 8.39 -15.75
CA ASN A 69 19.74 7.82 -16.94
C ASN A 69 20.32 6.44 -16.67
N GLU A 70 20.63 6.13 -15.40
CA GLU A 70 21.18 4.86 -14.94
C GLU A 70 20.21 4.15 -13.99
N VAL A 71 20.27 2.82 -13.98
CA VAL A 71 19.39 1.99 -13.14
C VAL A 71 19.61 2.24 -11.64
N PRO A 72 20.85 2.21 -11.08
CA PRO A 72 21.05 2.40 -9.65
C PRO A 72 20.58 3.77 -9.17
N GLN A 73 20.85 4.82 -9.95
CA GLN A 73 20.38 6.17 -9.66
C GLN A 73 18.85 6.27 -9.67
N SER A 74 18.18 5.55 -10.57
CA SER A 74 16.71 5.55 -10.63
C SER A 74 16.09 4.87 -9.40
N ILE A 75 16.71 3.80 -8.91
CA ILE A 75 16.29 3.08 -7.70
C ILE A 75 16.49 3.97 -6.46
N ALA A 76 17.67 4.58 -6.30
CA ALA A 76 17.95 5.47 -5.17
C ALA A 76 16.96 6.66 -5.09
N LYS A 77 16.61 7.25 -6.24
CA LYS A 77 15.58 8.30 -6.30
C LYS A 77 14.20 7.80 -5.91
N ALA A 78 13.81 6.59 -6.36
CA ALA A 78 12.53 6.00 -6.02
C ALA A 78 12.42 5.71 -4.51
N ILE A 79 13.50 5.22 -3.89
CA ILE A 79 13.55 4.96 -2.44
C ILE A 79 13.47 6.26 -1.65
N ALA A 80 14.23 7.28 -2.04
CA ALA A 80 14.21 8.59 -1.38
C ALA A 80 12.82 9.25 -1.45
N ASP A 81 12.11 9.07 -2.57
CA ASP A 81 10.73 9.51 -2.74
C ASP A 81 9.76 8.69 -1.89
N ALA A 82 9.94 7.36 -1.81
CA ALA A 82 9.09 6.48 -1.02
C ALA A 82 9.15 6.78 0.47
N LYS A 83 10.34 7.12 1.00
CA LYS A 83 10.53 7.48 2.41
C LYS A 83 9.74 8.72 2.84
N LYS A 84 9.42 9.63 1.91
CA LYS A 84 8.62 10.83 2.20
C LYS A 84 7.12 10.53 2.33
N HIS A 85 6.66 9.43 1.74
CA HIS A 85 5.25 9.07 1.61
C HIS A 85 4.89 7.84 2.45
N ILE A 86 5.53 7.68 3.61
CA ILE A 86 5.24 6.57 4.53
C ILE A 86 3.90 6.83 5.22
N ILE A 87 3.02 5.84 5.21
CA ILE A 87 1.76 5.85 5.95
C ILE A 87 1.74 4.76 7.01
N LYS A 88 1.06 5.04 8.13
CA LYS A 88 0.74 4.05 9.15
C LYS A 88 -0.63 3.44 8.86
N VAL A 89 -0.70 2.11 8.79
CA VAL A 89 -1.93 1.35 8.57
C VAL A 89 -2.23 0.52 9.82
N PRO A 90 -3.47 0.55 10.34
CA PRO A 90 -3.85 -0.29 11.47
C PRO A 90 -3.99 -1.75 11.03
N LEU A 91 -3.22 -2.63 11.65
CA LEU A 91 -3.27 -4.08 11.46
C LEU A 91 -3.78 -4.76 12.73
N ILE A 92 -4.56 -5.82 12.57
CA ILE A 92 -5.06 -6.65 13.67
C ILE A 92 -4.58 -8.06 13.44
N GLU A 93 -3.75 -8.58 14.33
CA GLU A 93 -3.27 -9.96 14.30
C GLU A 93 -2.68 -10.39 12.94
N GLY A 94 -2.01 -9.47 12.23
CA GLY A 94 -1.40 -9.72 10.92
C GLY A 94 -2.36 -9.63 9.72
N THR A 95 -3.58 -9.11 9.88
CA THR A 95 -4.53 -8.83 8.79
C THR A 95 -5.17 -7.44 8.89
N ILE A 96 -5.95 -7.05 7.88
CA ILE A 96 -6.70 -5.79 7.86
C ILE A 96 -8.01 -5.90 8.67
N PRO A 97 -8.52 -4.82 9.28
CA PRO A 97 -9.73 -4.88 10.11
C PRO A 97 -11.04 -5.20 9.36
N HIS A 98 -11.18 -4.75 8.12
CA HIS A 98 -12.38 -4.92 7.29
C HIS A 98 -12.00 -4.93 5.80
N ASP A 99 -12.94 -5.32 4.95
CA ASP A 99 -12.78 -5.28 3.50
C ASP A 99 -12.83 -3.86 2.95
N VAL A 100 -11.93 -3.56 2.02
CA VAL A 100 -11.81 -2.23 1.42
C VAL A 100 -11.62 -2.32 -0.08
N ILE A 101 -12.17 -1.33 -0.80
CA ILE A 101 -12.03 -1.22 -2.25
C ILE A 101 -11.27 0.06 -2.57
N GLY A 102 -10.05 -0.11 -3.07
CA GLY A 102 -9.22 1.00 -3.56
C GLY A 102 -9.45 1.25 -5.04
N ARG A 103 -9.42 2.52 -5.43
CA ARG A 103 -9.61 2.95 -6.81
C ARG A 103 -8.62 4.03 -7.19
N TYR A 104 -7.89 3.80 -8.28
CA TYR A 104 -7.04 4.82 -8.90
C TYR A 104 -7.08 4.68 -10.42
N GLU A 105 -7.53 5.73 -11.10
CA GLU A 105 -7.85 5.70 -12.54
C GLU A 105 -8.71 4.47 -12.89
N SER A 106 -8.22 3.59 -13.77
CA SER A 106 -8.88 2.35 -14.19
C SER A 106 -8.48 1.11 -13.36
N ALA A 107 -7.63 1.28 -12.34
CA ALA A 107 -7.28 0.22 -11.39
C ALA A 107 -8.29 0.21 -10.23
N VAL A 108 -8.85 -0.98 -9.97
CA VAL A 108 -9.78 -1.24 -8.87
C VAL A 108 -9.31 -2.50 -8.16
N ILE A 109 -9.09 -2.41 -6.86
CA ILE A 109 -8.54 -3.50 -6.05
C ILE A 109 -9.45 -3.72 -4.85
N LEU A 110 -9.78 -4.99 -4.61
CA LEU A 110 -10.41 -5.45 -3.40
C LEU A 110 -9.34 -6.03 -2.49
N LEU A 111 -9.25 -5.52 -1.27
CA LEU A 111 -8.52 -6.13 -0.18
C LEU A 111 -9.54 -6.71 0.80
N LYS A 112 -9.38 -7.99 1.13
CA LYS A 112 -10.26 -8.70 2.03
C LYS A 112 -9.43 -9.36 3.14
N PRO A 113 -9.83 -9.17 4.41
CA PRO A 113 -9.18 -9.87 5.52
C PRO A 113 -9.28 -11.38 5.36
N ALA A 114 -8.25 -12.07 5.83
CA ALA A 114 -8.15 -13.52 5.76
C ALA A 114 -8.01 -14.13 7.16
N ARG A 115 -8.15 -15.45 7.22
CA ARG A 115 -7.92 -16.21 8.46
C ARG A 115 -6.43 -16.46 8.63
N ARG A 116 -6.00 -16.69 9.87
CA ARG A 116 -4.62 -17.09 10.17
C ARG A 116 -4.20 -18.32 9.37
N GLY A 117 -3.04 -18.25 8.74
CA GLY A 117 -2.46 -19.33 7.93
C GLY A 117 -2.91 -19.36 6.47
N THR A 118 -3.64 -18.34 6.00
CA THR A 118 -3.97 -18.18 4.58
C THR A 118 -2.76 -17.70 3.76
N GLY A 119 -1.88 -16.93 4.38
CA GLY A 119 -0.78 -16.25 3.72
C GLY A 119 -1.23 -15.04 2.89
N VAL A 120 -0.25 -14.44 2.19
CA VAL A 120 -0.50 -13.28 1.32
C VAL A 120 -0.87 -13.75 -0.08
N VAL A 121 -2.18 -13.81 -0.36
CA VAL A 121 -2.71 -14.13 -1.70
C VAL A 121 -2.94 -12.82 -2.45
N ALA A 122 -1.92 -12.39 -3.19
CA ALA A 122 -1.95 -11.13 -3.90
C ALA A 122 -1.32 -11.15 -5.30
N GLY A 123 -1.85 -10.29 -6.18
CA GLY A 123 -1.31 -10.08 -7.52
C GLY A 123 0.07 -9.41 -7.50
N GLY A 124 0.83 -9.55 -8.59
CA GLY A 124 2.25 -9.15 -8.68
C GLY A 124 2.59 -7.79 -8.07
N PRO A 125 1.93 -6.68 -8.47
CA PRO A 125 2.24 -5.35 -7.92
C PRO A 125 1.70 -5.11 -6.49
N VAL A 126 0.68 -5.86 -6.07
CA VAL A 126 0.02 -5.72 -4.77
C VAL A 126 0.81 -6.44 -3.68
N ARG A 127 1.39 -7.59 -4.01
CA ARG A 127 2.09 -8.46 -3.07
C ARG A 127 3.28 -7.77 -2.38
N PRO A 128 4.21 -7.09 -3.08
CA PRO A 128 5.29 -6.34 -2.45
C PRO A 128 4.79 -5.28 -1.46
N VAL A 129 3.67 -4.63 -1.72
CA VAL A 129 3.11 -3.61 -0.81
C VAL A 129 2.66 -4.27 0.50
N LEU A 130 1.92 -5.38 0.40
CA LEU A 130 1.37 -6.08 1.56
C LEU A 130 2.46 -6.78 2.38
N GLU A 131 3.49 -7.31 1.73
CA GLU A 131 4.66 -7.89 2.39
C GLU A 131 5.46 -6.84 3.15
N MET A 132 5.73 -5.68 2.53
CA MET A 132 6.46 -4.58 3.18
C MET A 132 5.64 -3.92 4.31
N LEU A 133 4.30 -3.99 4.22
CA LEU A 133 3.42 -3.53 5.28
C LEU A 133 3.44 -4.45 6.51
N GLY A 134 3.84 -5.73 6.36
CA GLY A 134 3.83 -6.71 7.45
C GLY A 134 2.53 -7.49 7.57
N VAL A 135 1.76 -7.58 6.50
CA VAL A 135 0.53 -8.36 6.49
C VAL A 135 0.88 -9.83 6.28
N SER A 136 0.49 -10.68 7.23
CA SER A 136 0.70 -12.12 7.16
C SER A 136 -0.38 -12.80 6.33
N ASP A 137 -1.64 -12.40 6.53
CA ASP A 137 -2.81 -13.10 5.99
C ASP A 137 -3.76 -12.12 5.32
N ILE A 138 -3.92 -12.23 4.00
CA ILE A 138 -4.82 -11.35 3.24
C ILE A 138 -5.18 -11.95 1.88
N LEU A 139 -6.42 -11.72 1.47
CA LEU A 139 -6.88 -12.03 0.12
C LEU A 139 -7.02 -10.72 -0.65
N SER A 140 -6.43 -10.65 -1.83
CA SER A 140 -6.63 -9.51 -2.72
C SER A 140 -7.02 -9.94 -4.13
N LYS A 141 -7.82 -9.09 -4.77
CA LYS A 141 -8.19 -9.26 -6.17
C LYS A 141 -8.15 -7.92 -6.90
N ILE A 142 -7.43 -7.90 -8.01
CA ILE A 142 -7.55 -6.81 -8.99
C ILE A 142 -8.83 -7.07 -9.77
N ILE A 143 -9.83 -6.20 -9.57
CA ILE A 143 -11.13 -6.24 -10.25
C ILE A 143 -11.09 -5.37 -11.51
N GLY A 144 -10.28 -4.30 -11.47
CA GLY A 144 -10.14 -3.37 -12.59
C GLY A 144 -9.50 -4.01 -13.82
N ARG A 145 -9.69 -3.37 -14.97
CA ARG A 145 -9.15 -3.84 -16.27
C ARG A 145 -7.63 -3.64 -16.37
N THR A 146 -7.06 -2.74 -15.58
CA THR A 146 -5.66 -2.33 -15.70
C THR A 146 -4.70 -3.26 -14.98
N THR A 147 -3.62 -3.61 -15.68
CA THR A 147 -2.48 -4.40 -15.16
C THR A 147 -1.24 -3.55 -14.89
N ASN A 148 -1.27 -2.24 -15.16
CA ASN A 148 -0.16 -1.31 -14.95
C ASN A 148 0.22 -1.23 -13.45
N PRO A 149 1.43 -1.67 -13.06
CA PRO A 149 1.87 -1.67 -11.66
C PRO A 149 1.77 -0.31 -10.95
N ASN A 150 2.08 0.80 -11.64
CA ASN A 150 1.99 2.14 -11.04
C ASN A 150 0.58 2.50 -10.58
N ASN A 151 -0.43 2.16 -11.38
CA ASN A 151 -1.83 2.47 -11.06
C ASN A 151 -2.37 1.50 -10.01
N VAL A 152 -1.95 0.22 -10.09
CA VAL A 152 -2.30 -0.81 -9.12
C VAL A 152 -1.77 -0.44 -7.74
N VAL A 153 -0.48 -0.11 -7.61
CA VAL A 153 0.11 0.30 -6.32
C VAL A 153 -0.63 1.51 -5.75
N ARG A 154 -0.88 2.55 -6.55
CA ARG A 154 -1.67 3.70 -6.12
C ARG A 154 -3.08 3.32 -5.66
N ALA A 155 -3.77 2.43 -6.37
CA ALA A 155 -5.07 1.92 -5.91
C ALA A 155 -4.98 1.12 -4.60
N VAL A 156 -3.88 0.41 -4.34
CA VAL A 156 -3.64 -0.24 -3.03
C VAL A 156 -3.51 0.82 -1.93
N PHE A 157 -2.73 1.88 -2.15
CA PHE A 157 -2.59 2.96 -1.16
C PHE A 157 -3.92 3.68 -0.90
N ASP A 158 -4.76 3.90 -1.92
CA ASP A 158 -6.13 4.40 -1.73
C ASP A 158 -6.98 3.46 -0.88
N ALA A 159 -6.80 2.13 -1.01
CA ALA A 159 -7.49 1.16 -0.17
C ALA A 159 -6.99 1.22 1.28
N LEU A 160 -5.67 1.28 1.48
CA LEU A 160 -5.04 1.31 2.81
C LEU A 160 -5.39 2.58 3.59
N LEU A 161 -5.45 3.74 2.91
CA LEU A 161 -5.86 5.01 3.52
C LEU A 161 -7.32 5.03 4.00
N GLN A 162 -8.18 4.18 3.43
CA GLN A 162 -9.58 4.07 3.86
C GLN A 162 -9.75 3.19 5.09
N ILE A 163 -8.73 2.41 5.46
CA ILE A 163 -8.79 1.52 6.62
C ILE A 163 -8.82 2.36 7.89
N ARG A 164 -9.84 2.11 8.69
CA ARG A 164 -10.02 2.65 10.04
C ARG A 164 -9.77 1.59 11.10
N SER A 165 -9.14 2.00 12.19
CA SER A 165 -8.99 1.11 13.35
C SER A 165 -10.34 0.95 14.08
N PRO A 166 -10.56 -0.18 14.79
CA PRO A 166 -11.74 -0.33 15.63
C PRO A 166 -11.89 0.78 16.68
N GLU A 167 -10.76 1.24 17.23
CA GLU A 167 -10.70 2.36 18.19
C GLU A 167 -11.20 3.67 17.58
N GLU A 168 -10.76 4.01 16.36
CA GLU A 168 -11.23 5.19 15.63
C GLU A 168 -12.75 5.09 15.39
N VAL A 169 -13.25 3.91 15.01
CA VAL A 169 -14.68 3.68 14.79
C VAL A 169 -15.49 3.77 16.10
N ALA A 170 -14.95 3.28 17.21
CA ALA A 170 -15.57 3.34 18.54
C ALA A 170 -15.73 4.79 19.00
N LYS A 171 -14.67 5.60 18.86
CA LYS A 171 -14.69 7.03 19.17
C LYS A 171 -15.73 7.79 18.35
N VAL A 172 -15.80 7.52 17.04
CA VAL A 172 -16.78 8.17 16.15
C VAL A 172 -18.22 7.79 16.51
N ARG A 173 -18.45 6.54 16.96
CA ARG A 173 -19.80 6.05 17.30
C ARG A 173 -20.20 6.31 18.75
N GLY A 174 -19.27 6.72 19.62
CA GLY A 174 -19.52 6.91 21.05
C GLY A 174 -19.88 5.61 21.78
N VAL A 175 -19.36 4.46 21.33
CA VAL A 175 -19.62 3.14 21.91
C VAL A 175 -18.31 2.55 22.42
N GLU A 176 -18.36 1.79 23.51
CA GLU A 176 -17.18 1.07 24.02
C GLU A 176 -16.61 0.08 23.01
N GLU A 177 -15.27 0.00 22.98
CA GLU A 177 -14.50 -0.79 22.03
C GLU A 177 -14.82 -2.29 22.12
N ASP A 178 -14.95 -2.83 23.34
CA ASP A 178 -15.27 -4.24 23.58
C ASP A 178 -16.61 -4.66 22.97
N LYS A 179 -17.59 -3.76 22.96
CA LYS A 179 -18.90 -4.01 22.37
C LYS A 179 -18.83 -4.02 20.85
N LEU A 180 -17.90 -3.26 20.27
CA LEU A 180 -17.63 -3.23 18.83
C LEU A 180 -16.85 -4.46 18.39
N LEU A 181 -15.79 -4.85 19.09
CA LEU A 181 -14.96 -6.01 18.80
C LEU A 181 -15.76 -7.32 18.75
N LYS A 182 -16.76 -7.48 19.64
CA LYS A 182 -17.68 -8.64 19.63
C LYS A 182 -18.51 -8.76 18.33
N ASN A 183 -18.80 -7.64 17.68
CA ASN A 183 -19.58 -7.59 16.44
C ASN A 183 -18.71 -7.65 15.18
N TYR A 184 -17.42 -7.35 15.29
CA TYR A 184 -16.49 -7.50 14.18
C TYR A 184 -16.25 -8.98 13.90
N LYS A 185 -16.44 -9.39 12.65
CA LYS A 185 -15.92 -10.67 12.16
C LYS A 185 -14.40 -10.51 12.00
N ILE A 186 -13.66 -10.56 13.10
CA ILE A 186 -12.19 -10.63 13.03
C ILE A 186 -11.84 -12.01 12.48
N TYR A 187 -11.58 -12.06 11.18
CA TYR A 187 -11.35 -13.31 10.45
C TYR A 187 -10.14 -14.09 11.00
N ALA A 188 -9.18 -13.40 11.64
CA ALA A 188 -7.99 -14.01 12.22
C ALA A 188 -8.29 -15.11 13.28
N ASN A 189 -9.40 -15.02 14.03
CA ASN A 189 -9.76 -15.95 15.12
C ASN A 189 -10.97 -16.86 14.82
N SER A 190 -11.46 -16.92 13.58
CA SER A 190 -12.59 -17.80 13.25
C SER A 190 -12.16 -19.26 13.13
N PRO A 191 -12.73 -20.20 13.92
CA PRO A 191 -12.37 -21.62 13.85
C PRO A 191 -12.64 -22.20 12.47
N VAL A 192 -11.74 -23.06 12.00
CA VAL A 192 -11.88 -23.80 10.74
C VAL A 192 -13.08 -24.73 10.88
N VAL A 193 -14.19 -24.42 10.21
CA VAL A 193 -15.23 -25.43 10.00
C VAL A 193 -14.65 -26.37 8.95
N LYS A 194 -14.28 -27.58 9.39
CA LYS A 194 -13.85 -28.67 8.52
C LYS A 194 -14.95 -29.04 7.54
#